data_AF-A0A3D4TDQ6-F1
#
_entry.id   AF-A0A3D4TDQ6-F1
#
_cell.length_a   1.000
_cell.length_b   1.000
_cell.length_c   1.000
_cell.angle_alpha   90.00
_cell.angle_beta   90.00
_cell.angle_gamma   90.00
#
_symmetry.space_group_name_H-M   'P 1'
#
loop_
_entity.id
_entity.type
_entity.pdbx_description
1 polymer ?
#
loop_
_entity_poly.entity_id
_entity_poly.type
_entity_poly.pdbx_seq_one_letter_code
_entity_poly.pdbx_strand_id
1 'polypeptide(L)'
;MWLFKKRKKEVQSDDKTTVSDKVAGKIAGVGIKAQQLFAEKMNRTFMKTDFKRLKLILIFFCVSAGGYSIYLIANSVFSHERKEKVFEIQAMDIPKHFDKTGDETVMPDAAVDEQTYLQIQDFRKYMDSLKLNRANEYDSILQARPGLMDSVQVLEQIYLSQKQK
;
A
#
# COMPACT_ATOMS: atom_id res chain seq x y z
N MET A 1 -1.16 -12.39 46.51
CA MET A 1 -1.73 -12.43 45.15
C MET A 1 -1.54 -11.06 44.52
N TRP A 2 -0.51 -10.87 43.70
CA TRP A 2 -0.37 -9.68 42.85
C TRP A 2 0.53 -10.02 41.66
N LEU A 3 -0.07 -9.91 40.48
CA LEU A 3 0.46 -10.17 39.15
C LEU A 3 1.44 -9.06 38.76
N PHE A 4 2.43 -9.39 37.93
CA PHE A 4 2.83 -8.67 36.70
C PHE A 4 4.25 -9.12 36.28
N LYS A 5 4.29 -10.32 35.67
CA LYS A 5 5.42 -10.86 34.94
C LYS A 5 5.61 -10.03 33.66
N LYS A 6 6.55 -9.07 33.68
CA LYS A 6 6.95 -8.31 32.49
C LYS A 6 7.58 -9.27 31.46
N ARG A 7 6.90 -9.48 30.33
CA ARG A 7 7.48 -10.08 29.13
C ARG A 7 8.45 -9.09 28.50
N LYS A 8 9.73 -9.45 28.40
CA LYS A 8 10.71 -8.77 27.55
C LYS A 8 10.37 -9.10 26.09
N LYS A 9 10.09 -8.08 25.27
CA LYS A 9 10.07 -8.21 23.81
C LYS A 9 11.52 -8.24 23.33
N GLU A 10 11.88 -9.37 22.75
CA GLU A 10 13.06 -9.54 21.92
C GLU A 10 12.88 -8.66 20.67
N VAL A 11 13.76 -7.68 20.49
CA VAL A 11 13.85 -6.87 19.26
C VAL A 11 15.19 -7.23 18.64
N GLN A 12 15.13 -8.11 17.67
CA GLN A 12 16.22 -8.43 16.76
C GLN A 12 15.91 -7.65 15.46
N SER A 13 16.67 -6.59 15.18
CA SER A 13 16.64 -5.90 13.90
C SER A 13 17.97 -5.21 13.60
N ASP A 14 18.83 -6.03 13.00
CA ASP A 14 19.89 -5.79 12.02
C ASP A 14 20.11 -4.32 11.53
N ASP A 15 21.24 -3.77 11.97
CA ASP A 15 22.25 -2.84 11.38
C ASP A 15 21.91 -1.75 10.32
N LYS A 16 20.66 -1.46 9.96
CA LYS A 16 20.32 -0.34 9.04
C LYS A 16 19.59 0.85 9.69
N THR A 17 19.36 0.80 11.00
CA THR A 17 18.42 1.68 11.71
C THR A 17 19.05 2.87 12.44
N THR A 18 20.39 2.93 12.59
CA THR A 18 21.03 3.88 13.52
C THR A 18 20.94 5.35 13.11
N VAL A 19 20.94 5.66 11.81
CA VAL A 19 20.86 7.05 11.32
C VAL A 19 19.41 7.52 11.23
N SER A 20 18.51 6.70 10.65
CA SER A 20 17.09 7.02 10.50
C SER A 20 16.39 7.19 11.86
N ASP A 21 16.70 6.34 12.85
CA ASP A 21 16.10 6.40 14.18
C ASP A 21 16.53 7.66 14.96
N LYS A 22 17.73 8.19 14.68
CA LYS A 22 18.22 9.45 15.26
C LYS A 22 17.53 10.68 14.69
N VAL A 23 17.16 10.66 13.40
CA VAL A 23 16.40 11.75 12.76
C VAL A 23 14.92 11.64 13.09
N ALA A 24 14.36 10.43 13.09
CA ALA A 24 12.99 10.16 13.51
C ALA A 24 12.75 10.57 14.97
N GLY A 25 13.67 10.26 15.89
CA GLY A 25 13.61 10.69 17.28
C GLY A 25 13.66 12.22 17.45
N LYS A 26 14.43 12.92 16.62
CA LYS A 26 14.47 14.40 16.61
C LYS A 26 13.17 15.01 16.05
N ILE A 27 12.63 14.47 14.96
CA ILE A 27 11.39 14.97 14.34
C ILE A 27 10.19 14.68 15.25
N ALA A 28 10.12 13.49 15.83
CA ALA A 28 9.12 13.15 16.85
C ALA A 28 9.23 14.07 18.07
N GLY A 29 10.45 14.35 18.55
CA GLY A 29 10.67 15.27 19.66
C GLY A 29 10.24 16.72 19.37
N VAL A 30 10.48 17.22 18.15
CA VAL A 30 10.03 18.56 17.72
C VAL A 30 8.52 18.60 17.53
N GLY A 31 7.93 17.57 16.91
CA GLY A 31 6.48 17.44 16.74
C GLY A 31 5.74 17.39 18.08
N ILE A 32 6.24 16.60 19.04
CA ILE A 32 5.68 16.52 20.39
C ILE A 32 5.79 17.87 21.11
N LYS A 33 6.92 18.59 21.01
CA LYS A 33 7.05 19.93 21.59
C LYS A 33 6.12 20.95 20.94
N ALA A 34 5.95 20.90 19.62
CA ALA A 34 5.00 21.75 18.92
C ALA A 34 3.56 21.45 19.35
N GLN A 35 3.21 20.17 19.52
CA GLN A 35 1.91 19.74 20.00
C GLN A 35 1.68 20.17 21.46
N GLN A 36 2.69 20.09 22.33
CA GLN A 36 2.62 20.56 23.71
C GLN A 36 2.45 22.08 23.78
N LEU A 37 3.23 22.84 23.00
CA LEU A 37 3.08 24.30 22.90
C LEU A 37 1.71 24.70 22.35
N PHE A 38 1.21 23.97 21.36
CA PHE A 38 -0.12 24.20 20.81
C PHE A 38 -1.21 23.89 21.84
N ALA A 39 -1.08 22.78 22.58
CA ALA A 39 -1.99 22.42 23.65
C ALA A 39 -1.97 23.46 24.78
N GLU A 40 -0.81 23.94 25.22
CA GLU A 40 -0.69 25.00 26.22
C GLU A 40 -1.26 26.33 25.74
N LYS A 41 -0.99 26.70 24.48
CA LYS A 41 -1.53 27.93 23.87
C LYS A 41 -3.05 27.86 23.74
N MET A 42 -3.59 26.72 23.31
CA MET A 42 -5.03 26.50 23.29
C MET A 42 -5.58 26.56 24.70
N ASN A 43 -5.04 25.81 25.65
CA ASN A 43 -5.53 25.78 27.03
C ASN A 43 -5.57 27.19 27.66
N ARG A 44 -4.50 27.98 27.50
CA ARG A 44 -4.44 29.37 27.97
C ARG A 44 -5.47 30.29 27.31
N THR A 45 -5.79 30.04 26.04
CA THR A 45 -6.79 30.81 25.28
C THR A 45 -8.20 30.41 25.68
N PHE A 46 -8.46 29.12 25.87
CA PHE A 46 -9.74 28.57 26.32
C PHE A 46 -10.05 28.97 27.78
N MET A 47 -9.06 28.96 28.68
CA MET A 47 -9.25 29.33 30.09
C MET A 47 -9.55 30.83 30.31
N LYS A 48 -9.06 31.71 29.43
CA LYS A 48 -9.28 33.17 29.53
C LYS A 48 -10.52 33.66 28.78
N THR A 49 -11.24 32.77 28.10
CA THR A 49 -12.35 33.15 27.22
C THR A 49 -13.69 32.91 27.89
N ASP A 50 -14.55 33.93 27.85
CA ASP A 50 -15.92 33.89 28.36
C ASP A 50 -16.76 32.77 27.70
N PHE A 51 -17.63 32.10 28.47
CA PHE A 51 -18.48 30.99 28.01
C PHE A 51 -19.30 31.33 26.77
N LYS A 52 -19.72 32.60 26.61
CA LYS A 52 -20.46 33.06 25.43
C LYS A 52 -19.60 33.03 24.17
N ARG A 53 -18.33 33.44 24.27
CA ARG A 53 -17.36 33.41 23.17
C ARG A 53 -16.92 31.98 22.85
N LEU A 54 -16.80 31.13 23.86
CA LEU A 54 -16.50 29.71 23.67
C LEU A 54 -17.60 29.01 22.85
N LYS A 55 -18.87 29.25 23.19
CA LYS A 55 -20.02 28.71 22.44
C LYS A 55 -20.04 29.21 21.00
N LEU A 56 -19.74 30.50 20.77
CA LEU A 56 -19.65 31.08 19.43
C LEU A 56 -18.54 30.43 18.60
N ILE A 57 -17.35 30.24 19.17
CA ILE A 57 -16.22 29.59 18.51
C ILE A 57 -16.57 28.13 18.16
N LEU A 58 -17.25 27.42 19.06
CA LEU A 58 -17.67 26.04 18.82
C LEU A 58 -18.67 25.94 17.67
N ILE A 59 -19.66 26.84 17.63
CA ILE A 59 -20.64 26.89 16.53
C ILE A 59 -19.93 27.19 15.21
N PHE A 60 -19.04 28.18 15.19
CA PHE A 60 -18.28 28.53 14.00
C PHE A 60 -17.39 27.37 13.53
N PHE A 61 -16.73 26.68 14.47
CA PHE A 61 -15.93 25.48 14.17
C PHE A 61 -16.79 24.36 13.59
N CYS A 62 -17.97 24.11 14.15
CA CYS A 62 -18.88 23.07 13.68
C CYS A 62 -19.42 23.38 12.27
N VAL A 63 -19.79 24.65 12.01
CA VAL A 63 -20.26 25.09 10.69
C VAL A 63 -19.15 25.07 9.66
N SER A 64 -17.93 25.48 10.01
CA SER A 64 -16.79 25.46 9.09
C SER A 64 -16.32 24.03 8.81
N ALA A 65 -16.12 23.19 9.83
CA ALA A 65 -15.69 21.80 9.65
C ALA A 65 -16.78 20.94 8.98
N GLY A 66 -18.03 21.10 9.42
CA GLY A 66 -19.19 20.40 8.83
C GLY A 66 -19.46 20.89 7.42
N GLY A 67 -19.46 22.21 7.20
CA GLY A 67 -19.61 22.83 5.88
C GLY A 67 -18.50 22.42 4.91
N TYR A 68 -17.25 22.38 5.37
CA TYR A 68 -16.12 21.91 4.55
C TYR A 68 -16.22 20.42 4.22
N SER A 69 -16.67 19.59 5.16
CA SER A 69 -16.89 18.15 4.92
C SER A 69 -17.99 17.91 3.89
N ILE A 70 -19.13 18.59 4.05
CA ILE A 70 -20.25 18.52 3.09
C ILE A 70 -19.82 19.08 1.74
N TYR A 71 -19.07 20.18 1.73
CA TYR A 71 -18.52 20.77 0.50
C TYR A 71 -17.58 19.80 -0.22
N LEU A 72 -16.70 19.09 0.48
CA LEU A 72 -15.83 18.08 -0.12
C LEU A 72 -16.63 16.91 -0.70
N ILE A 73 -17.65 16.41 0.02
CA ILE A 73 -18.51 15.31 -0.47
C ILE A 73 -19.31 15.76 -1.69
N ALA A 74 -19.93 16.94 -1.64
CA ALA A 74 -20.66 17.48 -2.78
C ALA A 74 -19.71 17.70 -3.97
N ASN A 75 -18.55 18.32 -3.73
CA ASN A 75 -17.56 18.54 -4.77
C ASN A 75 -17.03 17.22 -5.34
N SER A 76 -16.86 16.16 -4.55
CA SER A 76 -16.42 14.84 -5.04
C SER A 76 -17.51 14.10 -5.82
N VAL A 77 -18.77 14.24 -5.44
CA VAL A 77 -19.90 13.54 -6.09
C VAL A 77 -20.35 14.27 -7.36
N PHE A 78 -20.35 15.59 -7.36
CA PHE A 78 -20.78 16.40 -8.52
C PHE A 78 -19.65 16.71 -9.50
N SER A 79 -18.38 16.56 -9.12
CA SER A 79 -17.26 16.68 -10.07
C SER A 79 -17.09 15.40 -10.88
N HIS A 80 -18.05 15.10 -11.76
CA HIS A 80 -17.99 13.95 -12.66
C HIS A 80 -16.91 14.08 -13.76
N GLU A 81 -16.17 15.20 -13.83
CA GLU A 81 -15.15 15.44 -14.86
C GLU A 81 -13.88 16.18 -14.40
N ARG A 82 -13.64 16.34 -13.09
CA ARG A 82 -12.31 16.80 -12.63
C ARG A 82 -11.53 15.65 -12.03
N LYS A 83 -10.75 15.01 -12.91
CA LYS A 83 -9.58 14.18 -12.64
C LYS A 83 -8.48 14.97 -11.89
N GLU A 84 -8.82 15.65 -10.80
CA GLU A 84 -7.81 16.21 -9.91
C GLU A 84 -7.78 15.38 -8.63
N LYS A 85 -6.74 14.56 -8.58
CA LYS A 85 -6.28 13.76 -7.45
C LYS A 85 -5.98 14.67 -6.24
N VAL A 86 -6.99 15.15 -5.54
CA VAL A 86 -6.78 15.95 -4.31
C VAL A 86 -6.63 15.05 -3.07
N PHE A 87 -6.80 13.74 -3.22
CA PHE A 87 -6.51 12.75 -2.18
C PHE A 87 -5.70 11.59 -2.76
N GLU A 88 -4.50 11.88 -3.26
CA GLU A 88 -3.48 10.86 -3.41
C GLU A 88 -2.97 10.55 -2.01
N ILE A 89 -3.52 9.48 -1.41
CA ILE A 89 -2.91 8.79 -0.27
C ILE A 89 -1.43 8.67 -0.62
N GLN A 90 -0.56 9.38 0.09
CA GLN A 90 0.88 9.27 -0.16
C GLN A 90 1.26 7.83 0.13
N ALA A 91 1.32 7.04 -0.94
CA ALA A 91 1.93 5.73 -0.92
C ALA A 91 3.34 5.94 -0.41
N MET A 92 3.68 5.16 0.61
CA MET A 92 5.00 5.15 1.24
C MET A 92 6.08 5.16 0.15
N ASP A 93 7.09 6.02 0.30
CA ASP A 93 8.24 6.10 -0.61
C ASP A 93 9.03 4.78 -0.50
N ILE A 94 8.63 3.80 -1.30
CA ILE A 94 9.34 2.54 -1.45
C ILE A 94 10.51 2.83 -2.39
N PRO A 95 11.76 2.58 -1.96
CA PRO A 95 12.94 2.91 -2.74
C PRO A 95 12.84 2.29 -4.14
N LYS A 96 13.08 3.14 -5.15
CA LYS A 96 12.89 2.94 -6.60
C LYS A 96 13.60 1.73 -7.24
N HIS A 97 14.27 0.89 -6.45
CA HIS A 97 15.08 -0.25 -6.90
C HIS A 97 14.96 -1.48 -6.00
N PHE A 98 13.82 -1.74 -5.34
CA PHE A 98 13.64 -3.04 -4.65
C PHE A 98 13.09 -4.15 -5.56
N ASP A 99 12.42 -3.81 -6.66
CA ASP A 99 12.01 -4.78 -7.67
C ASP A 99 12.60 -4.41 -9.04
N LYS A 100 13.75 -5.01 -9.35
CA LYS A 100 14.06 -5.38 -10.74
C LYS A 100 13.49 -6.77 -11.03
N THR A 101 12.25 -6.98 -10.61
CA THR A 101 11.43 -8.14 -10.92
C THR A 101 10.21 -7.52 -11.56
N GLY A 102 10.08 -7.66 -12.88
CA GLY A 102 9.15 -6.89 -13.71
C GLY A 102 7.67 -7.13 -13.41
N ASP A 103 7.19 -6.60 -12.28
CA ASP A 103 5.84 -6.82 -11.74
C ASP A 103 4.99 -5.53 -11.74
N GLU A 104 5.45 -4.48 -12.42
CA GLU A 104 4.74 -3.19 -12.48
C GLU A 104 3.56 -3.16 -13.48
N THR A 105 3.24 -4.28 -14.15
CA THR A 105 2.06 -4.41 -15.01
C THR A 105 0.97 -5.33 -14.44
N VAL A 106 1.08 -5.81 -13.20
CA VAL A 106 -0.01 -6.58 -12.59
C VAL A 106 -1.04 -5.61 -12.04
N MET A 107 -1.97 -5.23 -12.91
CA MET A 107 -3.23 -4.61 -12.53
C MET A 107 -3.89 -5.44 -11.40
N PRO A 108 -4.61 -4.80 -10.46
CA PRO A 108 -5.24 -5.49 -9.32
C PRO A 108 -6.35 -6.47 -9.71
N ASP A 109 -6.56 -6.66 -11.01
CA ASP A 109 -7.49 -7.60 -11.61
C ASP A 109 -6.70 -8.63 -12.43
N ALA A 110 -5.74 -9.31 -11.79
CA ALA A 110 -4.97 -10.41 -12.36
C ALA A 110 -5.84 -11.66 -12.59
N ALA A 111 -7.10 -11.49 -13.01
CA ALA A 111 -7.90 -12.54 -13.59
C ALA A 111 -7.19 -12.99 -14.87
N VAL A 112 -6.74 -14.24 -14.89
CA VAL A 112 -6.20 -14.83 -16.11
C VAL A 112 -7.40 -14.97 -17.04
N ASP A 113 -7.45 -14.13 -18.07
CA ASP A 113 -8.50 -14.19 -19.08
C ASP A 113 -8.49 -15.55 -19.80
N GLU A 114 -9.66 -16.00 -20.24
CA GLU A 114 -9.81 -17.31 -20.91
C GLU A 114 -8.94 -17.41 -22.17
N GLN A 115 -8.73 -16.30 -22.88
CA GLN A 115 -7.83 -16.27 -24.04
C GLN A 115 -6.36 -16.49 -23.63
N THR A 116 -5.95 -15.93 -22.50
CA THR A 116 -4.58 -16.10 -21.96
C THR A 116 -4.36 -17.54 -21.52
N TYR A 117 -5.35 -18.16 -20.88
CA TYR A 117 -5.30 -19.57 -20.51
C TYR A 117 -5.16 -20.49 -21.73
N LEU A 118 -5.89 -20.24 -22.81
CA LEU A 118 -5.78 -21.01 -24.05
C LEU A 118 -4.37 -20.89 -24.67
N GLN A 119 -3.79 -19.69 -24.68
CA GLN A 119 -2.42 -19.48 -25.17
C GLN A 119 -1.38 -20.24 -24.34
N ILE A 120 -1.54 -20.26 -23.01
CA ILE A 120 -0.67 -21.03 -22.11
C ILE A 120 -0.82 -22.54 -22.39
N GLN A 121 -2.04 -23.02 -22.60
CA GLN A 121 -2.30 -24.43 -22.90
C GLN A 121 -1.69 -24.86 -24.25
N ASP A 122 -1.78 -24.02 -25.27
CA ASP A 122 -1.19 -24.30 -26.59
C ASP A 122 0.33 -24.22 -26.54
N PHE A 123 0.90 -23.30 -25.76
CA PHE A 123 2.33 -23.26 -25.49
C PHE A 123 2.82 -24.55 -24.81
N ARG A 124 2.06 -25.07 -23.83
CA ARG A 124 2.39 -26.34 -23.18
C ARG A 124 2.38 -27.51 -24.15
N LYS A 125 1.35 -27.63 -24.99
CA LYS A 125 1.29 -28.66 -26.05
C LYS A 125 2.47 -28.54 -27.02
N TYR A 126 2.83 -27.32 -27.39
CA TYR A 126 3.99 -27.07 -28.24
C TYR A 126 5.28 -27.57 -27.58
N MET A 127 5.52 -27.24 -26.31
CA MET A 127 6.70 -27.71 -25.58
C MET A 127 6.71 -29.24 -25.40
N ASP A 128 5.57 -29.87 -25.17
CA ASP A 128 5.46 -31.33 -25.09
C ASP A 128 5.73 -32.00 -26.45
N SER A 129 5.29 -31.38 -27.54
CA SER A 129 5.57 -31.84 -28.91
C SER A 129 7.05 -31.71 -29.27
N LEU A 130 7.70 -30.63 -28.82
CA LEU A 130 9.14 -30.42 -28.99
C LEU A 130 9.95 -31.45 -28.22
N LYS A 131 9.52 -31.80 -26.99
CA LYS A 131 10.17 -32.82 -26.18
C LYS A 131 10.21 -34.18 -26.86
N LEU A 132 9.14 -34.54 -27.59
CA LEU A 132 9.02 -35.81 -28.31
C LEU A 132 9.75 -35.83 -29.66
N ASN A 133 9.64 -34.75 -30.44
CA ASN A 133 10.11 -34.74 -31.84
C ASN A 133 11.47 -34.06 -32.03
N ARG A 134 11.85 -33.12 -31.15
CA ARG A 134 13.04 -32.27 -31.27
C ARG A 134 13.63 -31.89 -29.92
N ALA A 135 14.17 -32.89 -29.21
CA ALA A 135 14.78 -32.71 -27.89
C ALA A 135 15.88 -31.64 -27.85
N ASN A 136 16.66 -31.47 -28.92
CA ASN A 136 17.72 -30.46 -28.98
C ASN A 136 17.18 -29.01 -28.93
N GLU A 137 16.04 -28.75 -29.58
CA GLU A 137 15.38 -27.44 -29.55
C GLU A 137 14.72 -27.20 -28.18
N TYR A 138 14.13 -28.24 -27.59
CA TYR A 138 13.57 -28.19 -26.24
C TYR A 138 14.62 -27.82 -25.19
N ASP A 139 15.77 -28.49 -25.19
CA ASP A 139 16.85 -28.22 -24.24
C ASP A 139 17.45 -26.82 -24.43
N SER A 140 17.54 -26.34 -25.69
CA SER A 140 18.00 -24.98 -25.99
C SER A 140 17.08 -23.91 -25.40
N ILE A 141 15.76 -24.11 -25.46
CA ILE A 141 14.76 -23.19 -24.89
C ILE A 141 14.84 -23.18 -23.35
N LEU A 142 14.98 -24.35 -22.73
CA LEU A 142 15.10 -24.46 -21.28
C LEU A 142 16.41 -23.87 -20.74
N GLN A 143 17.51 -23.98 -21.49
CA GLN A 143 18.78 -23.34 -21.14
C GLN A 143 18.70 -21.82 -21.23
N ALA A 144 18.00 -21.28 -22.24
CA ALA A 144 17.83 -19.83 -22.41
C ALA A 144 16.89 -19.21 -21.36
N ARG A 145 15.93 -20.00 -20.85
CA ARG A 145 14.91 -19.58 -19.88
C ARG A 145 14.70 -20.65 -18.81
N PRO A 146 15.60 -20.75 -17.81
CA PRO A 146 15.40 -21.65 -16.69
C PRO A 146 14.14 -21.23 -15.91
N GLY A 147 13.26 -22.18 -15.59
CA GLY A 147 12.01 -21.93 -14.86
C GLY A 147 10.77 -21.64 -15.72
N LEU A 148 10.88 -21.66 -17.06
CA LEU A 148 9.75 -21.40 -17.95
C LEU A 148 8.57 -22.35 -17.73
N MET A 149 8.83 -23.64 -17.56
CA MET A 149 7.79 -24.64 -17.32
C MET A 149 7.11 -24.50 -15.96
N ASP A 150 7.85 -24.01 -14.95
CA ASP A 150 7.32 -23.75 -13.62
C ASP A 150 6.38 -22.53 -13.65
N SER A 151 6.78 -21.46 -14.35
CA SER A 151 5.91 -20.30 -14.57
C SER A 151 4.61 -20.65 -15.31
N VAL A 152 4.68 -21.52 -16.33
CA VAL A 152 3.51 -22.03 -17.05
C VAL A 152 2.56 -22.79 -16.11
N GLN A 153 3.09 -23.65 -15.23
CA GLN A 153 2.29 -24.38 -14.25
C GLN A 153 1.62 -23.45 -13.23
N VAL A 154 2.35 -22.45 -12.73
CA VAL A 154 1.80 -21.46 -11.80
C VAL A 154 0.63 -20.70 -12.44
N LEU A 155 0.75 -20.28 -13.70
CA LEU A 155 -0.32 -19.57 -14.39
C LEU A 155 -1.58 -20.44 -14.61
N GLU A 156 -1.42 -21.72 -14.95
CA GLU A 156 -2.55 -22.65 -15.02
C GLU A 156 -3.25 -22.81 -13.66
N GLN A 157 -2.48 -22.94 -12.58
CA GLN A 157 -3.02 -23.09 -11.23
C GLN A 157 -3.78 -21.83 -10.78
N ILE A 158 -3.27 -20.64 -11.11
CA ILE A 158 -3.94 -19.37 -10.82
C ILE A 158 -5.29 -19.32 -11.53
N TYR A 159 -5.37 -19.65 -12.83
CA TYR A 159 -6.63 -19.69 -13.57
C TYR A 159 -7.64 -20.67 -12.95
N LEU A 160 -7.20 -21.88 -12.61
CA LEU A 160 -8.07 -22.90 -11.99
C LEU A 160 -8.57 -22.43 -10.61
N SER A 161 -7.72 -21.80 -9.81
CA SER A 161 -8.09 -21.24 -8.51
C SER A 161 -9.08 -20.09 -8.62
N GLN A 162 -9.05 -19.32 -9.72
CA GLN A 162 -10.00 -18.24 -9.96
C GLN A 162 -11.38 -18.76 -10.36
N LYS A 163 -11.43 -19.83 -11.17
CA LYS A 163 -12.70 -20.46 -11.60
C LYS A 163 -13.41 -21.24 -10.50
N GLN A 164 -12.71 -21.63 -9.43
CA GLN A 164 -13.26 -22.35 -8.28
C GLN A 164 -13.86 -21.45 -7.18
N LYS A 165 -13.69 -20.12 -7.28
CA LYS A 165 -14.37 -19.14 -6.42
C LYS A 165 -15.74 -18.78 -6.97
#